data_AF-A0AAV5TB77-F1
#
_entry.id   AF-A0AAV5TB77-F1
#
_cell.length_a   1.000
_cell.length_b   1.000
_cell.length_c   1.000
_cell.angle_alpha   90.00
_cell.angle_beta   90.00
_cell.angle_gamma   90.00
#
_symmetry.space_group_name_H-M   'P 1'
#
loop_
_entity.id
_entity.type
_entity.pdbx_description
1 polymer ?
#
loop_
_entity_poly.entity_id
_entity_poly.type
_entity_poly.pdbx_seq_one_letter_code
_entity_poly.pdbx_strand_id
1 'polypeptide(L)'
;IDETDDRLGEILPLEEENTSDMQQSDGRSINENERNQMVLEILVEDEVDIAQMRAARMEEREEDRDELIGLQELERERGRRVTEEIIREARSLKRQTEQRLRIRGDLLSTLYPRKCIICATKNPCRRAVYTHCGHIVCYPCAVDNERNTLAGGNCVFCRSIHRDSRGFIKLFEEECGNSKKNDVTIENRSNIDLEAQPMNAKDEKSSSSNPSFIPVTLVNAQFVPLIIPC
;
A
#
# COMPACT_ATOMS: atom_id res chain seq x y z
N ILE A 1 20.04 12.60 -30.13
CA ILE A 1 20.13 13.51 -31.29
C ILE A 1 20.65 14.79 -30.68
N ASP A 2 21.97 14.87 -30.60
CA ASP A 2 22.70 16.01 -30.09
C ASP A 2 22.80 17.03 -31.22
N GLU A 3 22.22 18.20 -31.02
CA GLU A 3 22.40 19.36 -31.88
C GLU A 3 23.51 20.21 -31.28
N THR A 4 24.75 19.95 -31.70
CA THR A 4 25.86 20.87 -31.54
C THR A 4 25.72 21.93 -32.63
N ASP A 5 25.22 23.12 -32.26
CA ASP A 5 25.08 24.22 -33.21
C ASP A 5 26.35 25.08 -33.22
N ASP A 6 27.01 24.99 -34.37
CA ASP A 6 28.18 25.73 -34.80
C ASP A 6 27.87 27.23 -34.91
N ARG A 7 28.46 28.04 -34.04
CA ARG A 7 28.58 29.49 -34.29
C ARG A 7 30.04 29.91 -34.32
N LEU A 8 30.56 29.81 -35.53
CA LEU A 8 31.77 30.46 -36.03
C LEU A 8 31.74 31.95 -35.67
N GLY A 9 32.72 32.39 -34.89
CA GLY A 9 32.96 33.80 -34.59
C GLY A 9 33.50 34.54 -35.80
N GLU A 10 32.83 35.64 -36.16
CA GLU A 10 33.36 36.67 -37.05
C GLU A 10 34.55 37.35 -36.36
N ILE A 11 35.75 37.15 -36.90
CA ILE A 11 36.94 37.91 -36.53
C ILE A 11 36.85 39.25 -37.26
N LEU A 12 36.52 40.31 -36.53
CA LEU A 12 36.58 41.68 -37.05
C LEU A 12 38.06 42.12 -37.21
N PRO A 13 38.39 42.91 -38.25
CA PRO A 13 39.74 43.42 -38.46
C PRO A 13 40.06 44.45 -37.37
N LEU A 14 41.17 44.25 -36.67
CA LEU A 14 41.74 45.27 -35.80
C LEU A 14 42.29 46.39 -36.68
N GLU A 15 41.62 47.54 -36.67
CA GLU A 15 42.12 48.77 -37.29
C GLU A 15 43.31 49.26 -36.45
N GLU A 16 44.49 49.31 -37.09
CA GLU A 16 45.70 49.89 -36.54
C GLU A 16 45.56 51.42 -36.54
N GLU A 17 45.00 51.96 -35.46
CA GLU A 17 44.99 53.40 -35.25
C GLU A 17 46.39 53.90 -34.86
N ASN A 18 47.00 54.58 -35.83
CA ASN A 18 48.15 55.46 -35.71
C ASN A 18 48.00 56.42 -34.51
N THR A 19 48.87 56.29 -33.52
CA THR A 19 49.07 57.29 -32.47
C THR A 19 50.43 57.97 -32.67
N SER A 20 50.46 58.89 -33.63
CA SER A 20 51.47 59.94 -33.70
C SER A 20 50.89 61.18 -33.02
N ASP A 21 51.37 61.51 -31.83
CA ASP A 21 51.66 62.88 -31.41
C ASP A 21 52.27 62.86 -30.00
N MET A 22 53.59 62.72 -29.98
CA MET A 22 54.42 62.78 -28.79
C MET A 22 54.61 64.26 -28.41
N GLN A 23 53.64 64.81 -27.68
CA GLN A 23 53.78 66.12 -27.03
C GLN A 23 54.74 66.00 -25.86
N GLN A 24 55.85 66.75 -25.92
CA GLN A 24 56.82 66.91 -24.84
C GLN A 24 56.16 67.69 -23.70
N SER A 25 55.55 66.99 -22.76
CA SER A 25 55.06 67.59 -21.52
C SER A 25 56.23 67.71 -20.54
N ASP A 26 56.35 68.89 -19.92
CA ASP A 26 57.35 69.21 -18.92
C ASP A 26 57.26 68.24 -17.73
N GLY A 27 58.20 67.29 -17.71
CA GLY A 27 58.28 66.24 -16.70
C GLY A 27 58.57 66.82 -15.32
N ARG A 28 57.53 67.07 -14.54
CA ARG A 28 57.63 67.01 -13.09
C ARG A 28 58.04 65.58 -12.76
N SER A 29 59.30 65.40 -12.37
CA SER A 29 59.83 64.12 -11.90
C SER A 29 59.06 63.68 -10.66
N ILE A 30 57.99 62.92 -10.86
CA ILE A 30 57.26 62.24 -9.79
C ILE A 30 58.27 61.33 -9.10
N ASN A 31 58.33 61.41 -7.78
CA ASN A 31 59.23 60.56 -7.01
C ASN A 31 58.83 59.10 -7.27
N GLU A 32 59.80 58.21 -7.53
CA GLU A 32 59.55 56.78 -7.74
C GLU A 32 58.68 56.17 -6.62
N ASN A 33 58.81 56.70 -5.40
CA ASN A 33 57.97 56.33 -4.26
C ASN A 33 56.48 56.71 -4.45
N GLU A 34 56.16 57.88 -5.00
CA GLU A 34 54.79 58.30 -5.29
C GLU A 34 54.17 57.46 -6.41
N ARG A 35 54.98 57.10 -7.42
CA ARG A 35 54.54 56.19 -8.49
C ARG A 35 54.25 54.79 -7.96
N ASN A 36 55.12 54.24 -7.11
CA ASN A 36 54.91 52.94 -6.50
C ASN A 36 53.69 52.94 -5.57
N GLN A 37 53.47 54.02 -4.83
CA GLN A 37 52.29 54.18 -3.99
C GLN A 37 50.99 54.20 -4.81
N MET A 38 50.97 54.94 -5.93
CA MET A 38 49.82 54.98 -6.83
C MET A 38 49.54 53.62 -7.47
N VAL A 39 50.57 52.87 -7.87
CA VAL A 39 50.41 51.51 -8.40
C VAL A 39 49.85 50.56 -7.33
N LEU A 40 50.31 50.69 -6.08
CA LEU A 40 49.81 49.86 -4.99
C LEU A 40 48.32 50.14 -4.71
N GLU A 41 47.91 51.40 -4.75
CA GLU A 41 46.52 51.82 -4.54
C GLU A 41 45.60 51.23 -5.63
N ILE A 42 46.00 51.31 -6.90
CA ILE A 42 45.25 50.70 -8.03
C ILE A 42 45.13 49.18 -7.86
N LEU A 43 46.22 48.50 -7.49
CA LEU A 43 46.18 47.04 -7.29
C LEU A 43 45.28 46.62 -6.13
N VAL A 44 45.22 47.41 -5.06
CA VAL A 44 44.34 47.14 -3.92
C VAL A 44 42.87 47.39 -4.30
N GLU A 45 42.57 48.43 -5.07
CA GLU A 45 41.22 48.69 -5.58
C GLU A 45 40.73 47.53 -6.47
N ASP A 46 41.56 47.07 -7.41
CA ASP A 46 41.24 45.93 -8.27
C ASP A 46 41.00 44.63 -7.47
N GLU A 47 41.78 44.39 -6.40
CA GLU A 47 41.58 43.22 -5.53
C GLU A 47 40.22 43.26 -4.81
N VAL A 48 39.78 44.43 -4.37
CA VAL A 48 38.48 44.61 -3.71
C VAL A 48 37.34 44.35 -4.69
N ASP A 49 37.42 44.90 -5.90
CA ASP A 49 36.38 44.70 -6.92
C ASP A 49 36.32 43.25 -7.39
N ILE A 50 37.47 42.59 -7.56
CA ILE A 50 37.53 41.16 -7.87
C ILE A 50 36.92 40.33 -6.74
N ALA A 51 37.19 40.67 -5.48
CA ALA A 51 36.60 39.99 -4.34
C ALA A 51 35.08 40.17 -4.29
N GLN A 52 34.57 41.37 -4.55
CA GLN A 52 33.14 41.65 -4.62
C GLN A 52 32.46 40.89 -5.76
N MET A 53 33.05 40.90 -6.96
CA MET A 53 32.52 40.13 -8.10
C MET A 53 32.49 38.61 -7.81
N ARG A 54 33.51 38.08 -7.13
CA ARG A 54 33.54 36.67 -6.71
C ARG A 54 32.47 36.37 -5.67
N ALA A 55 32.25 37.26 -4.71
CA ALA A 55 31.21 37.12 -3.70
C ALA A 55 29.81 37.12 -4.34
N ALA A 56 29.53 38.09 -5.22
CA ALA A 56 28.25 38.16 -5.93
C ALA A 56 27.97 36.91 -6.77
N ARG A 57 28.98 36.39 -7.49
CA ARG A 57 28.84 35.13 -8.25
C ARG A 57 28.63 33.91 -7.36
N MET A 58 29.15 33.92 -6.12
CA MET A 58 28.92 32.84 -5.16
C MET A 58 27.50 32.87 -4.62
N GLU A 59 26.96 34.06 -4.35
CA GLU A 59 25.58 34.27 -3.91
C GLU A 59 24.57 33.82 -4.98
N GLU A 60 24.77 34.21 -6.25
CA GLU A 60 23.94 33.76 -7.38
C GLU A 60 23.91 32.22 -7.51
N ARG A 61 25.06 31.57 -7.31
CA ARG A 61 25.15 30.09 -7.33
C ARG A 61 24.48 29.41 -6.15
N GLU A 62 24.36 30.11 -5.02
CA GLU A 62 23.67 29.61 -3.83
C GLU A 62 22.15 29.68 -4.04
N GLU A 63 21.65 30.78 -4.61
CA GLU A 63 20.25 30.93 -4.99
C GLU A 63 19.81 29.85 -6.01
N ASP A 64 20.61 29.62 -7.06
CA ASP A 64 20.35 28.56 -8.05
C ASP A 64 20.31 27.16 -7.41
N ARG A 65 21.18 26.91 -6.41
CA ARG A 65 21.23 25.64 -5.69
C ARG A 65 19.97 25.45 -4.86
N ASP A 66 19.53 26.48 -4.15
CA ASP A 66 18.35 26.43 -3.31
C ASP A 66 17.07 26.26 -4.15
N GLU A 67 16.98 26.91 -5.32
CA GLU A 67 15.89 26.68 -6.28
C GLU A 67 15.85 25.22 -6.76
N LEU A 68 17.02 24.66 -7.10
CA LEU A 68 17.11 23.26 -7.53
C LEU A 68 16.69 22.27 -6.43
N ILE A 69 17.07 22.54 -5.19
CA ILE A 69 16.64 21.73 -4.03
C ILE A 69 15.11 21.80 -3.88
N GLY A 70 14.52 23.00 -3.98
CA GLY A 70 13.08 23.20 -3.89
C GLY A 70 12.29 22.44 -4.96
N LEU A 71 12.76 22.45 -6.21
CA LEU A 71 12.15 21.68 -7.30
C LEU A 71 12.21 20.17 -7.04
N GLN A 72 13.36 19.67 -6.57
CA GLN A 72 13.53 18.25 -6.28
C GLN A 72 12.62 17.78 -5.13
N GLU A 73 12.41 18.63 -4.12
CA GLU A 73 11.46 18.34 -3.03
C GLU A 73 10.01 18.32 -3.52
N LEU A 74 9.63 19.23 -4.40
CA LEU A 74 8.30 19.26 -5.00
C LEU A 74 8.02 18.00 -5.83
N GLU A 75 9.00 17.54 -6.61
CA GLU A 75 8.89 16.28 -7.36
C GLU A 75 8.75 15.06 -6.45
N ARG A 76 9.56 14.99 -5.38
CA ARG A 76 9.43 13.92 -4.36
C ARG A 76 8.05 13.93 -3.72
N GLU A 77 7.53 15.11 -3.39
CA GLU A 77 6.21 15.27 -2.80
C GLU A 77 5.09 14.86 -3.77
N ARG A 78 5.20 15.24 -5.04
CA ARG A 78 4.27 14.79 -6.09
C ARG A 78 4.32 13.27 -6.23
N GLY A 79 5.51 12.67 -6.22
CA GLY A 79 5.70 11.22 -6.24
C GLY A 79 5.02 10.53 -5.05
N ARG A 80 5.18 11.07 -3.83
CA ARG A 80 4.50 10.55 -2.62
C ARG A 80 2.98 10.54 -2.79
N ARG A 81 2.38 11.65 -3.23
CA ARG A 81 0.92 11.75 -3.42
C ARG A 81 0.38 10.72 -4.42
N VAL A 82 1.07 10.54 -5.55
CA VAL A 82 0.69 9.54 -6.56
C VAL A 82 0.75 8.13 -5.97
N THR A 83 1.81 7.80 -5.22
CA THR A 83 1.91 6.46 -4.59
C THR A 83 0.81 6.20 -3.57
N GLU A 84 0.43 7.19 -2.76
CA GLU A 84 -0.65 7.03 -1.77
C GLU A 84 -2.02 6.82 -2.42
N GLU A 85 -2.30 7.53 -3.51
CA GLU A 85 -3.55 7.39 -4.24
C GLU A 85 -3.67 6.00 -4.87
N ILE A 86 -2.61 5.51 -5.52
CA ILE A 86 -2.55 4.16 -6.08
C ILE A 86 -2.75 3.10 -4.98
N ILE A 87 -2.09 3.26 -3.82
CA ILE A 87 -2.25 2.33 -2.70
C ILE A 87 -3.70 2.35 -2.17
N ARG A 88 -4.33 3.52 -2.10
CA ARG A 88 -5.73 3.68 -1.66
C ARG A 88 -6.67 2.99 -2.64
N GLU A 89 -6.48 3.18 -3.94
CA GLU A 89 -7.29 2.55 -4.98
C GLU A 89 -7.13 1.03 -4.98
N ALA A 90 -5.89 0.53 -4.91
CA ALA A 90 -5.61 -0.91 -4.83
C ALA A 90 -6.29 -1.57 -3.62
N ARG A 91 -6.29 -0.89 -2.45
CA ARG A 91 -7.00 -1.35 -1.26
C ARG A 91 -8.52 -1.37 -1.47
N SER A 92 -9.08 -0.35 -2.13
CA SER A 92 -10.51 -0.27 -2.45
C SER A 92 -10.93 -1.41 -3.37
N LEU A 93 -10.20 -1.63 -4.47
CA LEU A 93 -10.45 -2.72 -5.41
C LEU A 93 -10.37 -4.08 -4.73
N LYS A 94 -9.34 -4.31 -3.89
CA LYS A 94 -9.23 -5.57 -3.14
C LYS A 94 -10.46 -5.84 -2.26
N ARG A 95 -10.95 -4.83 -1.54
CA ARG A 95 -12.18 -4.96 -0.73
C ARG A 95 -13.40 -5.27 -1.59
N GLN A 96 -13.55 -4.60 -2.74
CA GLN A 96 -14.64 -4.88 -3.68
C GLN A 96 -14.58 -6.30 -4.23
N THR A 97 -13.39 -6.77 -4.64
CA THR A 97 -13.22 -8.14 -5.15
C THR A 97 -13.55 -9.17 -4.08
N GLU A 98 -13.07 -8.97 -2.85
CA GLU A 98 -13.37 -9.86 -1.73
C GLU A 98 -14.88 -9.92 -1.44
N GLN A 99 -15.55 -8.77 -1.44
CA GLN A 99 -17.01 -8.70 -1.26
C GLN A 99 -17.75 -9.44 -2.39
N ARG A 100 -17.31 -9.30 -3.65
CA ARG A 100 -17.91 -10.03 -4.79
C ARG A 100 -17.69 -11.53 -4.68
N LEU A 101 -16.53 -11.98 -4.23
CA LEU A 101 -16.23 -13.40 -4.04
C LEU A 101 -17.07 -14.01 -2.91
N ARG A 102 -17.30 -13.26 -1.81
CA ARG A 102 -18.21 -13.69 -0.74
C ARG A 102 -19.63 -13.92 -1.27
N ILE A 103 -20.18 -12.95 -2.00
CA ILE A 103 -21.53 -13.06 -2.61
C ILE A 103 -21.60 -14.26 -3.58
N ARG A 104 -20.58 -14.46 -4.41
CA ARG A 104 -20.56 -15.57 -5.38
C ARG A 104 -20.42 -16.93 -4.70
N GLY A 105 -19.61 -17.02 -3.65
CA GLY A 105 -19.48 -18.23 -2.82
C GLY A 105 -20.81 -18.64 -2.21
N ASP A 106 -21.54 -17.67 -1.67
CA ASP A 106 -22.88 -17.91 -1.11
C ASP A 106 -23.86 -18.41 -2.17
N LEU A 107 -23.88 -17.79 -3.36
CA LEU A 107 -24.72 -18.22 -4.47
C LEU A 107 -24.39 -19.65 -4.93
N LEU A 108 -23.12 -19.99 -5.12
CA LEU A 108 -22.75 -21.36 -5.52
C LEU A 108 -23.13 -22.38 -4.45
N SER A 109 -23.03 -22.02 -3.18
CA SER A 109 -23.45 -22.87 -2.06
C SER A 109 -24.96 -23.13 -2.02
N THR A 110 -25.76 -22.23 -2.63
CA THR A 110 -27.22 -22.40 -2.78
C THR A 110 -27.62 -23.25 -3.99
N LEU A 111 -26.76 -23.37 -5.01
CA LEU A 111 -27.07 -24.14 -6.22
C LEU A 111 -27.02 -25.65 -5.98
N TYR A 112 -26.17 -26.12 -5.07
CA TYR A 112 -26.10 -27.52 -4.71
C TYR A 112 -26.98 -27.79 -3.49
N PRO A 113 -28.05 -28.61 -3.62
CA PRO A 113 -28.92 -28.89 -2.50
C PRO A 113 -28.14 -29.61 -1.39
N ARG A 114 -27.94 -28.92 -0.26
CA ARG A 114 -27.34 -29.50 0.97
C ARG A 114 -28.33 -30.32 1.79
N LYS A 115 -29.53 -30.55 1.26
CA LYS A 115 -30.60 -31.28 1.93
C LYS A 115 -30.12 -32.68 2.29
N CYS A 116 -30.17 -33.03 3.56
CA CYS A 116 -29.93 -34.41 3.97
C CYS A 116 -31.03 -35.30 3.38
N ILE A 117 -30.65 -36.33 2.63
CA ILE A 117 -31.61 -37.20 1.95
C ILE A 117 -32.38 -38.08 2.96
N ILE A 118 -31.80 -38.36 4.14
CA ILE A 118 -32.41 -39.21 5.17
C ILE A 118 -33.49 -38.45 5.96
N CYS A 119 -33.11 -37.34 6.61
CA CYS A 119 -34.02 -36.58 7.47
C CYS A 119 -34.68 -35.37 6.80
N ALA A 120 -34.39 -35.12 5.51
CA ALA A 120 -34.88 -33.99 4.74
C ALA A 120 -34.52 -32.58 5.26
N THR A 121 -33.66 -32.45 6.28
CA THR A 121 -33.15 -31.16 6.76
C THR A 121 -32.45 -30.42 5.63
N LYS A 122 -32.94 -29.22 5.26
CA LYS A 122 -32.50 -28.46 4.07
C LYS A 122 -31.03 -28.07 4.08
N ASN A 123 -30.48 -27.72 5.24
CA ASN A 123 -29.09 -27.28 5.37
C ASN A 123 -28.54 -27.69 6.76
N PRO A 124 -28.14 -28.96 6.98
CA PRO A 124 -27.63 -29.40 8.26
C PRO A 124 -26.24 -28.77 8.53
N CYS A 125 -26.08 -28.07 9.65
CA CYS A 125 -24.82 -27.38 10.01
C CYS A 125 -23.61 -28.32 10.17
N ARG A 126 -23.86 -29.61 10.42
CA ARG A 126 -22.83 -30.64 10.58
C ARG A 126 -23.15 -31.79 9.65
N ARG A 127 -22.18 -32.13 8.80
CA ARG A 127 -22.28 -33.23 7.84
C ARG A 127 -21.25 -34.30 8.18
N ALA A 128 -21.45 -35.49 7.65
CA ALA A 128 -20.54 -36.61 7.78
C ALA A 128 -20.34 -37.26 6.41
N VAL A 129 -19.10 -37.62 6.08
CA VAL A 129 -18.75 -38.35 4.86
C VAL A 129 -18.35 -39.79 5.23
N TYR A 130 -18.98 -40.76 4.60
CA TYR A 130 -18.57 -42.16 4.71
C TYR A 130 -17.26 -42.36 3.95
N THR A 131 -16.21 -42.77 4.64
CA THR A 131 -14.83 -42.74 4.11
C THR A 131 -14.60 -43.66 2.91
N HIS A 132 -15.41 -44.71 2.72
CA HIS A 132 -15.23 -45.70 1.64
C HIS A 132 -15.89 -45.32 0.34
N CYS A 133 -17.06 -44.71 0.42
CA CYS A 133 -17.88 -44.44 -0.75
C CYS A 133 -18.04 -42.94 -1.04
N GLY A 134 -17.56 -42.06 -0.16
CA GLY A 134 -17.67 -40.61 -0.33
C GLY A 134 -19.09 -40.04 -0.17
N HIS A 135 -20.11 -40.87 0.05
CA HIS A 135 -21.47 -40.38 0.29
C HIS A 135 -21.55 -39.52 1.55
N ILE A 136 -22.34 -38.46 1.49
CA ILE A 136 -22.44 -37.45 2.54
C ILE A 136 -23.86 -37.39 3.10
N VAL A 137 -23.99 -37.39 4.42
CA VAL A 137 -25.26 -37.23 5.16
C VAL A 137 -25.14 -36.18 6.25
N CYS A 138 -26.25 -35.88 6.94
CA CYS A 138 -26.19 -35.10 8.17
C CYS A 138 -25.45 -35.87 9.27
N TYR A 139 -24.66 -35.19 10.12
CA TYR A 139 -23.91 -35.85 11.19
C TYR A 139 -24.81 -36.66 12.16
N PRO A 140 -25.96 -36.13 12.65
CA PRO A 140 -26.89 -36.93 13.46
C PRO A 140 -27.32 -38.23 12.76
N CYS A 141 -27.64 -38.13 11.47
CA CYS A 141 -28.08 -39.26 10.65
C CYS A 141 -26.99 -40.33 10.50
N ALA A 142 -25.73 -39.93 10.39
CA ALA A 142 -24.60 -40.86 10.36
C ALA A 142 -24.42 -41.57 11.70
N VAL A 143 -24.50 -40.84 12.82
CA VAL A 143 -24.41 -41.39 14.18
C VAL A 143 -25.55 -42.38 14.45
N ASP A 144 -26.78 -42.02 14.08
CA ASP A 144 -27.94 -42.90 14.25
C ASP A 144 -27.81 -44.18 13.41
N ASN A 145 -27.27 -44.06 12.20
CA ASN A 145 -27.01 -45.20 11.34
C ASN A 145 -25.88 -46.11 11.86
N GLU A 146 -24.86 -45.53 12.50
CA GLU A 146 -23.79 -46.29 13.17
C GLU A 146 -24.28 -47.03 14.42
N ARG A 147 -25.16 -46.40 15.20
CA ARG A 147 -25.80 -47.03 16.38
C ARG A 147 -26.77 -48.15 16.01
N ASN A 148 -27.32 -48.13 14.79
CA ASN A 148 -28.22 -49.17 14.33
C ASN A 148 -27.45 -50.46 14.00
N THR A 149 -27.59 -51.46 14.87
CA THR A 149 -26.90 -52.76 14.80
C THR A 149 -27.17 -53.52 13.49
N LEU A 150 -28.33 -53.28 12.85
CA LEU A 150 -28.68 -53.89 11.56
C LEU A 150 -27.85 -53.32 10.41
N ALA A 151 -27.53 -52.03 10.47
CA ALA A 151 -26.74 -51.36 9.42
C ALA A 151 -25.24 -51.51 9.66
N GLY A 152 -24.81 -51.69 10.92
CA GLY A 152 -23.41 -51.91 11.27
C GLY A 152 -22.47 -50.77 10.85
N GLY A 153 -22.99 -49.53 10.76
CA GLY A 153 -22.24 -48.37 10.28
C GLY A 153 -21.97 -48.33 8.77
N ASN A 154 -22.62 -49.19 7.98
CA ASN A 154 -22.49 -49.15 6.52
C ASN A 154 -23.24 -47.94 5.93
N CYS A 155 -22.74 -47.40 4.82
CA CYS A 155 -23.38 -46.29 4.14
C CYS A 155 -24.81 -46.64 3.70
N VAL A 156 -25.78 -45.78 4.02
CA VAL A 156 -27.20 -45.97 3.68
C VAL A 156 -27.50 -45.99 2.17
N PHE A 157 -26.62 -45.41 1.35
CA PHE A 157 -26.85 -45.21 -0.07
C PHE A 157 -26.33 -46.38 -0.91
N CYS A 158 -25.04 -46.71 -0.82
CA CYS A 158 -24.48 -47.81 -1.59
C CYS A 158 -24.72 -49.18 -0.95
N ARG A 159 -25.02 -49.24 0.37
CA ARG A 159 -25.18 -50.47 1.17
C ARG A 159 -24.05 -51.49 0.98
N SER A 160 -22.94 -51.05 0.42
CA SER A 160 -21.79 -51.90 0.13
C SER A 160 -21.14 -52.24 1.45
N ILE A 161 -20.94 -53.53 1.69
CA ILE A 161 -20.32 -54.02 2.91
C ILE A 161 -18.82 -53.80 2.77
N HIS A 162 -18.33 -52.70 3.33
CA HIS A 162 -16.91 -52.42 3.41
C HIS A 162 -16.37 -53.13 4.65
N ARG A 163 -15.61 -54.21 4.44
CA ARG A 163 -15.14 -55.08 5.53
C ARG A 163 -14.10 -54.42 6.41
N ASP A 164 -13.20 -53.65 5.82
CA ASP A 164 -11.97 -53.24 6.49
C ASP A 164 -12.06 -51.83 7.08
N SER A 165 -13.23 -51.20 6.94
CA SER A 165 -13.29 -49.77 7.08
C SER A 165 -14.75 -49.34 7.23
N ARG A 166 -15.13 -49.10 8.47
CA ARG A 166 -16.46 -48.64 8.87
C ARG A 166 -16.31 -47.26 9.48
N GLY A 167 -17.37 -46.48 9.39
CA GLY A 167 -17.42 -45.15 9.99
C GLY A 167 -17.40 -44.02 8.96
N PHE A 168 -17.35 -42.82 9.52
CA PHE A 168 -17.48 -41.58 8.79
C PHE A 168 -16.60 -40.51 9.43
N ILE A 169 -16.15 -39.55 8.63
CA ILE A 169 -15.46 -38.36 9.13
C ILE A 169 -16.49 -37.25 9.25
N LYS A 170 -16.50 -36.60 10.42
CA LYS A 170 -17.28 -35.38 10.64
C LYS A 170 -16.68 -34.25 9.81
N LEU A 171 -17.50 -33.67 8.94
CA LEU A 171 -17.16 -32.46 8.22
C LEU A 171 -17.57 -31.26 9.09
N PHE A 172 -16.60 -30.40 9.36
CA PHE A 172 -16.83 -29.11 10.00
C PHE A 172 -17.05 -28.10 8.89
N GLU A 173 -18.29 -27.64 8.73
CA GLU A 173 -18.51 -26.36 8.07
C GLU A 173 -18.18 -25.32 9.13
N GLU A 174 -17.27 -24.39 8.81
CA GLU A 174 -17.15 -23.18 9.63
C GLU A 174 -18.55 -22.61 9.75
N GLU A 175 -19.05 -22.46 10.98
CA GLU A 175 -20.31 -21.79 11.20
C GLU A 175 -20.13 -20.40 10.59
N CYS A 176 -20.62 -20.20 9.36
CA CYS A 176 -20.72 -18.87 8.76
C CYS A 176 -21.50 -18.10 9.80
N GLY A 177 -20.76 -17.29 10.57
CA GLY A 177 -21.19 -16.89 11.89
C GLY A 177 -22.63 -16.43 11.81
N ASN A 178 -23.42 -16.74 12.83
CA ASN A 178 -24.62 -15.98 13.12
C ASN A 178 -24.16 -14.52 13.20
N SER A 179 -24.12 -13.85 12.05
CA SER A 179 -24.11 -12.41 11.92
C SER A 179 -25.36 -12.08 12.69
N LYS A 180 -25.16 -11.70 13.95
CA LYS A 180 -26.18 -11.12 14.80
C LYS A 180 -26.90 -10.19 13.85
N LYS A 181 -28.14 -10.53 13.52
CA LYS A 181 -28.99 -9.68 12.72
C LYS A 181 -29.18 -8.45 13.58
N ASN A 182 -28.23 -7.53 13.52
CA ASN A 182 -28.53 -6.13 13.60
C ASN A 182 -29.40 -5.95 12.36
N ASP A 183 -30.70 -6.07 12.62
CA ASP A 183 -31.77 -5.74 11.71
C ASP A 183 -31.55 -4.26 11.35
N VAL A 184 -30.64 -4.01 10.42
CA VAL A 184 -30.53 -2.73 9.75
C VAL A 184 -31.74 -2.75 8.84
N THR A 185 -32.85 -2.28 9.39
CA THR A 185 -34.00 -1.80 8.63
C THR A 185 -33.45 -0.91 7.52
N ILE A 186 -33.39 -1.45 6.31
CA ILE A 186 -33.20 -0.68 5.10
C ILE A 186 -34.52 0.05 4.87
N GLU A 187 -34.77 1.07 5.69
CA GLU A 187 -35.70 2.12 5.31
C GLU A 187 -35.02 2.94 4.22
N ASN A 188 -35.43 2.65 2.99
CA ASN A 188 -35.90 3.65 2.06
C ASN A 188 -35.14 5.00 2.08
N ARG A 189 -34.14 5.13 1.21
CA ARG A 189 -33.71 6.43 0.69
C ARG A 189 -33.54 6.38 -0.82
N SER A 190 -34.66 6.23 -1.52
CA SER A 190 -34.83 6.91 -2.80
C SER A 190 -35.17 8.37 -2.51
N ASN A 191 -34.15 9.18 -2.25
CA ASN A 191 -34.21 10.63 -2.42
C ASN A 191 -32.79 11.08 -2.79
N ILE A 192 -32.52 11.08 -4.09
CA ILE A 192 -31.41 11.80 -4.69
C ILE A 192 -31.97 13.20 -4.96
N ASP A 193 -31.86 14.07 -3.97
CA ASP A 193 -31.83 15.51 -4.23
C ASP A 193 -30.37 15.91 -4.29
N LEU A 194 -29.96 16.35 -5.49
CA LEU A 194 -28.74 17.11 -5.69
C LEU A 194 -28.89 18.47 -5.00
N GLU A 195 -28.32 18.64 -3.81
CA GLU A 195 -27.90 19.97 -3.37
C GLU A 195 -26.54 19.91 -2.68
N ALA A 196 -25.73 20.90 -3.06
CA ALA A 196 -24.32 20.99 -2.77
C ALA A 196 -24.05 21.74 -1.45
N GLN A 197 -22.89 21.40 -0.85
CA GLN A 197 -22.08 22.16 0.11
C GLN A 197 -22.52 22.20 1.59
N PRO A 198 -21.62 22.61 2.53
CA PRO A 198 -20.18 22.42 2.62
C PRO A 198 -19.73 21.82 3.98
N MET A 199 -18.43 21.57 4.05
CA MET A 199 -17.67 21.05 5.18
C MET A 199 -17.83 21.90 6.44
N ASN A 200 -18.11 21.26 7.57
CA ASN A 200 -17.82 21.82 8.89
C ASN A 200 -17.13 20.77 9.76
N ALA A 201 -15.88 21.07 10.09
CA ALA A 201 -15.09 20.41 11.10
C ALA A 201 -15.66 20.72 12.49
N LYS A 202 -15.92 19.69 13.30
CA LYS A 202 -15.85 19.77 14.76
C LYS A 202 -15.32 18.46 15.33
N ASP A 203 -14.14 18.58 15.90
CA ASP A 203 -13.54 17.67 16.86
C ASP A 203 -14.45 17.53 18.08
N GLU A 204 -14.82 16.32 18.50
CA GLU A 204 -15.07 16.05 19.92
C GLU A 204 -14.65 14.62 20.31
N LYS A 205 -13.93 14.59 21.43
CA LYS A 205 -13.31 13.45 22.13
C LYS A 205 -14.32 12.34 22.45
N SER A 206 -13.91 11.09 22.24
CA SER A 206 -14.50 9.95 22.94
C SER A 206 -13.42 9.07 23.57
N SER A 207 -13.31 9.19 24.89
CA SER A 207 -12.65 8.24 25.77
C SER A 207 -13.52 6.99 25.85
N SER A 208 -13.03 5.85 25.35
CA SER A 208 -13.67 4.54 25.58
C SER A 208 -12.71 3.60 26.29
N SER A 209 -13.30 2.90 27.24
CA SER A 209 -12.74 2.04 28.27
C SER A 209 -12.35 0.66 27.72
N ASN A 210 -11.19 0.17 28.15
CA ASN A 210 -10.76 -1.21 27.92
C ASN A 210 -11.35 -2.15 29.00
N PRO A 211 -12.03 -3.25 28.64
CA PRO A 211 -12.15 -4.40 29.52
C PRO A 211 -11.01 -5.39 29.28
N SER A 212 -10.39 -5.78 30.40
CA SER A 212 -9.29 -6.74 30.53
C SER A 212 -9.64 -8.14 30.03
N PHE A 213 -8.74 -8.67 29.21
CA PHE A 213 -8.66 -10.07 28.76
C PHE A 213 -8.54 -11.06 29.93
N ILE A 214 -9.25 -12.18 29.84
CA ILE A 214 -9.04 -13.37 30.69
C ILE A 214 -8.29 -14.42 29.84
N PRO A 215 -7.14 -14.95 30.27
CA PRO A 215 -6.44 -16.01 29.55
C PRO A 215 -7.11 -17.37 29.79
N VAL A 216 -7.43 -18.08 28.71
CA VAL A 216 -7.85 -19.48 28.72
C VAL A 216 -6.62 -20.36 28.95
N THR A 217 -6.66 -21.19 29.98
CA THR A 217 -5.62 -22.15 30.32
C THR A 217 -5.61 -23.33 29.34
N LEU A 218 -4.44 -23.58 28.77
CA LEU A 218 -4.15 -24.72 27.91
C LEU A 218 -4.09 -25.99 28.77
N VAL A 219 -5.00 -26.92 28.55
CA VAL A 219 -4.96 -28.25 29.20
C VAL A 219 -4.15 -29.18 28.30
N ASN A 220 -2.95 -29.55 28.76
CA ASN A 220 -2.11 -30.55 28.11
C ASN A 220 -2.76 -31.94 28.22
N ALA A 221 -3.29 -32.46 27.11
CA ALA A 221 -3.67 -33.87 27.00
C ALA A 221 -2.44 -34.69 26.62
N GLN A 222 -1.92 -35.45 27.58
CA GLN A 222 -0.86 -36.44 27.33
C GLN A 222 -1.43 -37.64 26.59
N PHE A 223 -0.84 -37.90 25.42
CA PHE A 223 -1.11 -39.04 24.56
C PHE A 223 -0.31 -40.24 25.09
N VAL A 224 -0.98 -41.32 25.48
CA VAL A 224 -0.32 -42.59 25.83
C VAL A 224 -0.72 -43.64 24.78
N PRO A 225 0.23 -44.23 24.05
CA PRO A 225 -0.06 -45.20 22.99
C PRO A 225 -0.51 -46.54 23.57
N LEU A 226 -1.64 -47.06 23.07
CA LEU A 226 -2.09 -48.43 23.29
C LEU A 226 -1.19 -49.39 22.49
N ILE A 227 -0.45 -50.26 23.19
CA ILE A 227 0.23 -51.41 22.60
C ILE A 227 -0.75 -52.59 22.64
N ILE A 228 -1.10 -53.14 21.48
CA ILE A 228 -1.90 -54.36 21.34
C ILE A 228 -0.93 -55.51 21.03
N PRO A 229 -0.87 -56.59 21.85
CA PRO A 229 -0.11 -57.78 21.51
C PRO A 229 -0.85 -58.64 20.48
N CYS A 230 -0.08 -59.20 19.55
CA CYS A 230 -0.50 -60.14 18.51
C CYS A 230 -1.01 -61.47 19.07
#